data_AF-A0A945K1H6-F1
#
_entry.id   AF-A0A945K1H6-F1
#
_cell.length_a   1.000
_cell.length_b   1.000
_cell.length_c   1.000
_cell.angle_alpha   90.00
_cell.angle_beta   90.00
_cell.angle_gamma   90.00
#
_symmetry.space_group_name_H-M   'P 1'
#
loop_
_entity.id
_entity.type
_entity.pdbx_description
1 polymer ?
#
loop_
_entity_poly.entity_id
_entity_poly.type
_entity_poly.pdbx_seq_one_letter_code
_entity_poly.pdbx_strand_id
1 'polypeptide(L)' 'MDFTYTIYIVLIPLFAFLINGLFGNKIKDNLSGIFATLALGASAFLSYFTAYNYFFKVGKVDGVY' A
#
# COMPACT_ATOMS: atom_id res chain seq x y z
N MET A 1 13.18 -9.75 -10.59
CA MET A 1 12.64 -8.46 -10.10
C MET A 1 12.66 -8.54 -8.59
N ASP A 2 13.16 -7.53 -7.88
CA ASP A 2 13.22 -7.54 -6.41
C ASP A 2 11.86 -7.10 -5.84
N PHE A 3 11.30 -7.86 -4.90
CA PHE A 3 10.00 -7.59 -4.27
C PHE A 3 10.13 -7.07 -2.83
N THR A 4 11.32 -6.67 -2.39
CA THR A 4 11.54 -6.11 -1.04
C THR A 4 10.68 -4.88 -0.77
N TYR A 5 10.34 -4.10 -1.82
CA TYR A 5 9.45 -2.93 -1.71
C TYR A 5 7.98 -3.28 -1.34
N THR A 6 7.58 -4.56 -1.40
CA THR A 6 6.22 -4.98 -1.03
C THR A 6 5.91 -4.73 0.44
N ILE A 7 6.93 -4.57 1.30
CA ILE A 7 6.74 -4.17 2.69
C ILE A 7 5.98 -2.84 2.80
N TYR A 8 6.12 -1.94 1.82
CA TYR A 8 5.40 -0.66 1.80
C TYR A 8 3.89 -0.81 1.65
N ILE A 9 3.39 -1.93 1.11
CA ILE A 9 1.96 -2.22 1.03
C ILE A 9 1.32 -2.19 2.42
N VAL A 10 2.03 -2.70 3.44
CA VAL A 10 1.57 -2.72 4.83
C VAL A 10 1.99 -1.46 5.60
N LEU A 11 3.20 -0.96 5.36
CA LEU A 11 3.70 0.21 6.08
C LEU A 11 2.91 1.48 5.74
N ILE A 12 2.49 1.69 4.49
CA ILE A 12 1.75 2.91 4.10
C ILE A 12 0.41 3.02 4.87
N PRO A 13 -0.47 2.01 4.88
CA PRO A 13 -1.68 2.03 5.70
C PRO A 13 -1.39 2.15 7.20
N LEU A 14 -0.34 1.50 7.70
CA LEU A 14 0.05 1.58 9.10
C LEU A 14 0.45 3.01 9.48
N PHE A 15 1.28 3.68 8.70
CA PHE A 15 1.64 5.08 8.94
C PHE A 15 0.44 6.00 8.82
N ALA A 16 -0.46 5.77 7.86
CA ALA A 16 -1.68 6.55 7.74
C ALA A 16 -2.58 6.40 8.97
N PHE A 17 -2.71 5.17 9.47
CA PHE A 17 -3.40 4.88 10.73
C PHE A 17 -2.74 5.56 11.92
N LEU A 18 -1.41 5.50 12.05
CA LEU A 18 -0.70 6.14 13.16
C LEU A 18 -0.87 7.66 13.13
N ILE A 19 -0.77 8.29 11.95
CA ILE A 19 -0.94 9.73 11.80
C ILE A 19 -2.38 10.14 12.17
N ASN A 20 -3.39 9.51 11.58
CA ASN A 20 -4.78 9.86 11.85
C ASN A 20 -5.24 9.42 13.26
N GLY A 21 -4.73 8.32 13.79
CA GLY A 21 -5.06 7.81 15.12
C GLY A 21 -4.44 8.63 16.24
N LEU A 22 -3.19 9.08 16.09
CA LEU A 22 -2.48 9.87 17.10
C LEU A 22 -2.77 11.37 16.99
N PHE A 23 -2.95 11.89 15.77
CA PHE A 23 -3.16 13.31 15.50
C PHE A 23 -4.55 13.66 14.97
N GLY A 24 -5.50 12.71 14.97
CA GLY A 24 -6.84 12.90 14.39
C GLY A 24 -7.56 14.14 14.92
N ASN A 25 -7.44 14.41 16.23
CA ASN A 25 -8.06 15.59 16.86
C ASN A 25 -7.43 16.94 16.45
N LYS A 26 -6.27 16.94 15.77
CA LYS A 26 -5.57 18.13 15.29
C LYS A 26 -5.71 18.33 13.77
N ILE A 27 -6.19 17.32 13.05
CA ILE A 27 -6.35 17.35 11.60
C ILE A 27 -7.82 17.67 11.31
N LYS A 28 -8.10 18.53 10.32
CA LYS A 28 -9.48 18.74 9.86
C LYS A 28 -10.07 17.41 9.38
N ASP A 29 -11.27 17.06 9.84
CA ASP A 29 -11.93 15.77 9.55
C ASP A 29 -11.90 15.38 8.07
N ASN A 30 -12.20 16.33 7.18
CA ASN A 30 -12.19 16.10 5.74
C ASN A 30 -10.78 15.74 5.20
N LEU A 31 -9.74 16.34 5.77
CA LEU A 31 -8.35 16.10 5.37
C LEU A 31 -7.83 14.75 5.87
N SER A 32 -8.27 14.30 7.06
CA SER A 32 -7.97 12.98 7.61
C SER A 32 -8.50 11.85 6.70
N GLY A 33 -9.75 11.99 6.25
CA GLY A 33 -10.38 11.03 5.35
C GLY A 33 -9.71 10.95 3.98
N ILE A 34 -9.42 12.11 3.36
CA ILE A 34 -8.71 12.16 2.07
C ILE A 34 -7.32 11.53 2.20
N PHE A 35 -6.58 11.86 3.27
CA PHE A 35 -5.25 11.31 3.51
C PHE A 35 -5.26 9.79 3.67
N ALA A 36 -6.17 9.24 4.49
CA ALA A 36 -6.31 7.80 4.66
C ALA A 36 -6.67 7.10 3.34
N THR A 37 -7.57 7.70 2.57
CA THR A 37 -8.01 7.15 1.27
C THR A 37 -6.87 7.14 0.25
N LEU A 38 -6.06 8.21 0.19
CA LEU A 38 -4.88 8.26 -0.68
C LEU A 38 -3.84 7.22 -0.26
N ALA A 39 -3.61 7.03 1.04
CA ALA A 39 -2.69 6.02 1.53
C ALA A 39 -3.14 4.59 1.15
N LEU A 40 -4.43 4.29 1.32
CA LEU A 40 -5.00 3.01 0.87
C LEU A 40 -4.95 2.85 -0.64
N GLY A 41 -5.23 3.92 -1.40
CA GLY A 41 -5.12 3.92 -2.86
C GLY A 41 -3.70 3.64 -3.35
N ALA A 42 -2.69 4.23 -2.71
CA ALA A 42 -1.28 3.96 -3.01
C ALA A 42 -0.91 2.50 -2.70
N SER A 43 -1.35 1.97 -1.55
CA SER A 43 -1.15 0.56 -1.19
C SER A 43 -1.82 -0.40 -2.18
N ALA A 44 -3.05 -0.09 -2.61
CA ALA A 44 -3.76 -0.86 -3.63
C ALA A 44 -3.02 -0.83 -4.98
N PHE A 45 -2.55 0.34 -5.42
CA PHE A 45 -1.76 0.47 -6.64
C PHE A 45 -0.48 -0.37 -6.58
N LEU A 46 0.28 -0.27 -5.49
CA LEU A 46 1.47 -1.10 -5.24
C LEU A 46 1.15 -2.59 -5.25
N SER A 47 0.02 -2.99 -4.68
CA SER A 47 -0.42 -4.39 -4.63
C SER A 47 -0.72 -4.92 -6.03
N TYR A 48 -1.51 -4.19 -6.83
CA TYR A 48 -1.80 -4.57 -8.20
C TYR A 48 -0.57 -4.57 -9.09
N PHE A 49 0.31 -3.57 -8.93
CA PHE A 49 1.57 -3.52 -9.66
C PHE A 49 2.45 -4.73 -9.32
N THR A 50 2.60 -5.04 -8.03
CA THR A 50 3.35 -6.21 -7.57
C THR A 50 2.77 -7.49 -8.16
N ALA A 51 1.45 -7.70 -8.02
CA ALA A 51 0.77 -8.88 -8.53
C ALA A 51 0.94 -9.02 -10.05
N TYR A 52 0.80 -7.92 -10.80
CA TYR A 52 1.00 -7.93 -12.25
C TYR A 52 2.42 -8.39 -12.61
N ASN A 53 3.44 -7.83 -11.94
CA ASN A 53 4.80 -8.24 -12.25
C ASN A 53 5.12 -9.67 -11.79
N TYR A 54 4.58 -10.09 -10.65
CA TYR A 54 4.76 -11.45 -10.12
C TYR A 54 4.15 -12.48 -11.07
N PHE A 55 2.89 -12.33 -11.46
CA PHE A 55 2.19 -13.31 -12.28
C PHE A 55 2.51 -13.22 -13.78
N PHE A 56 2.83 -12.03 -14.31
CA PHE A 56 2.92 -11.84 -15.77
C PHE A 56 4.31 -11.45 -16.30
N LYS A 57 5.24 -10.99 -15.46
CA LYS A 57 6.60 -10.60 -15.93
C LYS A 57 7.73 -11.51 -15.45
N VAL A 58 7.68 -11.97 -14.20
CA VAL A 58 8.75 -12.84 -13.66
C VAL A 58 8.64 -14.27 -14.20
N GLY A 59 7.48 -14.65 -14.74
CA GLY A 59 7.22 -16.00 -15.25
C GLY A 59 7.03 -17.01 -14.12
N LYS A 60 6.62 -18.23 -14.45
CA LYS A 60 6.50 -19.33 -13.48
C LYS A 60 7.89 -19.68 -12.95
N VAL A 61 8.08 -19.61 -11.64
CA VAL A 61 9.18 -20.32 -10.99
C VAL A 61 8.68 -21.75 -10.77
N ASP A 62 9.35 -22.74 -11.36
CA ASP A 62 9.02 -24.17 -11.25
C ASP A 62 7.59 -24.58 -11.67
N GLY A 63 6.97 -23.85 -12.58
CA GLY A 63 5.66 -24.23 -13.14
C GLY A 63 4.43 -23.79 -12.32
N VAL A 64 4.63 -23.20 -11.15
CA VAL A 64 3.57 -22.76 -10.23
C VAL A 64 3.47 -21.23 -10.22
N TYR A 65 2.24 -20.73 -10.06
CA TYR A 65 1.92 -19.33 -9.80
C TYR A 65 1.19 -19.21 -8.46
#